data_AF-A0A956WYQ1-F1
#
_entry.id   AF-A0A956WYQ1-F1
#
_cell.length_a   1.000
_cell.length_b   1.000
_cell.length_c   1.000
_cell.angle_alpha   90.00
_cell.angle_beta   90.00
_cell.angle_gamma   90.00
#
_symmetry.space_group_name_H-M   'P 1'
#
loop_
_entity.id
_entity.type
_entity.pdbx_description
1 polymer ?
#
loop_
_entity_poly.entity_id
_entity_poly.type
_entity_poly.pdbx_seq_one_letter_code
_entity_poly.pdbx_strand_id
1 'polypeptide(L)'
;VADDGNGDTVWEKTEVNAPYCVFGGDAPDCAPAIDLRSSAQWPNPFAGRINNNVYLAEIDITPENGDATQWRWRFFIDSPALVEDGPPDTARINQIWEADGRYFVDFDTFGFTPQLPGQHVHFFWNNVPPDQAGVPGSGPWQLYPASAGGINTSPFTMFTVDQRPPLATAICILVANSDHSVNQGTGNCVDVP
;
A
#
# COMPACT_ATOMS: atom_id res chain seq x y z
N VAL A 1 4.55 17.27 -1.70
CA VAL A 1 3.51 16.24 -1.79
C VAL A 1 3.58 15.56 -3.17
N ALA A 2 4.06 14.32 -3.31
CA ALA A 2 4.07 13.64 -4.62
C ALA A 2 2.77 12.86 -4.86
N ASP A 3 2.36 12.71 -6.13
CA ASP A 3 1.13 12.04 -6.58
C ASP A 3 1.42 10.98 -7.66
N ASP A 4 0.62 9.93 -7.75
CA ASP A 4 0.79 8.82 -8.69
C ASP A 4 0.31 9.11 -10.13
N GLY A 5 -0.30 10.27 -10.37
CA GLY A 5 -0.90 10.68 -11.63
C GLY A 5 -2.41 10.42 -11.75
N ASN A 6 -3.00 9.70 -10.78
CA ASN A 6 -4.44 9.45 -10.67
C ASN A 6 -5.12 10.35 -9.61
N GLY A 7 -4.35 11.18 -8.90
CA GLY A 7 -4.87 12.05 -7.84
C GLY A 7 -4.63 11.52 -6.42
N ASP A 8 -3.94 10.38 -6.28
CA ASP A 8 -3.59 9.82 -4.98
C ASP A 8 -2.21 10.30 -4.52
N THR A 9 -2.17 10.88 -3.31
CA THR A 9 -0.92 11.32 -2.68
C THR A 9 -0.06 10.13 -2.27
N VAL A 10 1.14 10.05 -2.85
CA VAL A 10 2.12 8.97 -2.60
C VAL A 10 3.25 9.37 -1.66
N TRP A 11 3.42 10.66 -1.36
CA TRP A 11 4.41 11.14 -0.39
C TRP A 11 4.11 12.57 0.10
N GLU A 12 4.23 12.83 1.39
CA GLU A 12 4.07 14.18 1.98
C GLU A 12 5.15 14.44 3.03
N LYS A 13 5.70 15.66 3.05
CA LYS A 13 6.70 16.11 4.04
C LYS A 13 6.66 17.63 4.21
N THR A 14 6.78 18.09 5.46
CA THR A 14 7.00 19.51 5.81
C THR A 14 8.42 19.68 6.34
N GLU A 15 9.20 20.63 5.81
CA GLU A 15 10.61 20.86 6.18
C GLU A 15 10.82 22.22 6.87
N VAL A 16 11.80 22.29 7.78
CA VAL A 16 12.13 23.49 8.60
C VAL A 16 13.43 24.21 8.18
N ASN A 17 14.22 23.62 7.27
CA ASN A 17 15.38 24.26 6.64
C ASN A 17 15.22 24.21 5.09
N ALA A 18 16.06 24.93 4.34
CA ALA A 18 15.78 25.26 2.93
C ALA A 18 16.06 24.08 1.98
N PRO A 19 15.02 23.48 1.34
CA PRO A 19 15.19 22.30 0.51
C PRO A 19 15.98 22.58 -0.77
N TYR A 20 17.02 21.78 -1.02
CA TYR A 20 17.63 21.68 -2.36
C TYR A 20 17.68 20.25 -2.93
N CYS A 21 17.35 19.19 -2.16
CA CYS A 21 17.13 17.87 -2.75
C CYS A 21 15.64 17.72 -3.08
N VAL A 22 15.36 17.26 -4.30
CA VAL A 22 14.01 17.04 -4.88
C VAL A 22 13.12 16.13 -4.01
N PHE A 23 13.71 15.43 -3.04
CA PHE A 23 13.01 14.62 -2.05
C PHE A 23 13.60 14.74 -0.61
N GLY A 24 14.22 15.89 -0.26
CA GLY A 24 14.54 16.24 1.12
C GLY A 24 15.66 17.30 1.35
N GLY A 25 15.73 17.91 2.55
CA GLY A 25 16.86 18.72 3.06
C GLY A 25 16.87 18.78 4.61
N ASP A 26 17.96 19.04 5.38
CA ASP A 26 19.27 19.68 5.13
C ASP A 26 20.42 19.01 5.92
N ALA A 27 20.72 17.74 5.64
CA ALA A 27 21.82 17.02 6.30
C ALA A 27 22.76 16.42 5.24
N PRO A 28 24.06 16.21 5.54
CA PRO A 28 25.08 15.71 4.60
C PRO A 28 24.76 14.34 3.98
N ASP A 29 23.74 13.67 4.50
CA ASP A 29 23.26 12.36 4.11
C ASP A 29 21.91 12.50 3.36
N CYS A 30 21.80 13.31 2.29
CA CYS A 30 20.62 13.29 1.40
C CYS A 30 20.44 11.85 0.88
N ALA A 31 19.70 11.05 1.65
CA ALA A 31 19.42 9.66 1.40
C ALA A 31 18.59 9.57 0.11
N PRO A 32 18.76 8.54 -0.71
CA PRO A 32 18.01 8.41 -1.95
C PRO A 32 16.54 8.18 -1.59
N ALA A 33 15.73 9.23 -1.66
CA ALA A 33 14.30 9.11 -1.34
C ALA A 33 13.53 8.20 -2.31
N ILE A 34 14.14 7.90 -3.45
CA ILE A 34 13.72 6.84 -4.36
C ILE A 34 14.87 5.85 -4.47
N ASP A 35 14.81 4.77 -3.68
CA ASP A 35 15.74 3.64 -3.82
C ASP A 35 15.09 2.52 -4.64
N LEU A 36 15.36 2.52 -5.94
CA LEU A 36 14.87 1.48 -6.85
C LEU A 36 15.48 0.09 -6.57
N ARG A 37 16.48 -0.02 -5.68
CA ARG A 37 17.11 -1.30 -5.29
C ARG A 37 16.32 -2.04 -4.21
N SER A 38 15.40 -1.36 -3.52
CA SER A 38 14.56 -1.93 -2.45
C SER A 38 13.16 -2.26 -2.96
N SER A 39 13.05 -3.24 -3.86
CA SER A 39 11.79 -3.67 -4.52
C SER A 39 11.07 -2.61 -5.36
N ALA A 40 11.66 -1.41 -5.48
CA ALA A 40 11.10 -0.25 -6.16
C ALA A 40 9.70 0.12 -5.64
N GLN A 41 9.52 0.22 -4.32
CA GLN A 41 8.25 0.67 -3.73
C GLN A 41 8.29 2.14 -3.36
N TRP A 42 7.15 2.81 -3.48
CA TRP A 42 6.99 4.16 -2.93
C TRP A 42 7.07 4.13 -1.40
N PRO A 43 7.51 5.22 -0.75
CA PRO A 43 7.54 5.30 0.71
C PRO A 43 6.16 5.11 1.37
N ASN A 44 5.08 5.50 0.67
CA ASN A 44 3.73 5.14 1.06
C ASN A 44 3.48 3.66 0.71
N PRO A 45 3.23 2.78 1.70
CA PRO A 45 3.07 1.35 1.48
C PRO A 45 1.78 0.97 0.74
N PHE A 46 0.90 1.93 0.44
CA PHE A 46 -0.32 1.71 -0.37
C PHE A 46 -0.21 2.28 -1.79
N ALA A 47 0.81 3.09 -2.06
CA ALA A 47 1.04 3.70 -3.37
C ALA A 47 1.60 2.72 -4.42
N GLY A 48 1.83 1.47 -4.02
CA GLY A 48 2.30 0.44 -4.94
C GLY A 48 3.79 0.51 -5.27
N ARG A 49 4.14 -0.30 -6.27
CA ARG A 49 5.46 -0.32 -6.87
C ARG A 49 5.63 0.87 -7.82
N ILE A 50 6.81 1.46 -7.80
CA ILE A 50 7.32 2.39 -8.80
C ILE A 50 7.48 1.64 -10.13
N ASN A 51 6.87 2.15 -11.18
CA ASN A 51 6.89 1.57 -12.52
C ASN A 51 7.55 2.54 -13.51
N ASN A 52 7.87 2.04 -14.70
CA ASN A 52 8.27 2.91 -15.80
C ASN A 52 7.06 3.76 -16.24
N ASN A 53 7.03 5.02 -15.85
CA ASN A 53 5.93 5.93 -16.16
C ASN A 53 6.34 7.40 -15.97
N VAL A 54 5.45 8.31 -16.36
CA VAL A 54 5.49 9.73 -16.04
C VAL A 54 4.77 9.99 -14.73
N TYR A 55 5.44 10.66 -13.79
CA TYR A 55 4.93 11.03 -12.48
C TYR A 55 4.83 12.55 -12.35
N LEU A 56 3.92 13.03 -11.49
CA LEU A 56 3.78 14.43 -11.14
C LEU A 56 4.32 14.67 -9.72
N ALA A 57 5.34 15.49 -9.61
CA ALA A 57 5.75 16.03 -8.33
C ALA A 57 4.97 17.33 -8.08
N GLU A 58 4.35 17.44 -6.90
CA GLU A 58 3.70 18.65 -6.41
C GLU A 58 4.38 19.10 -5.11
N ILE A 59 4.71 20.37 -5.00
CA ILE A 59 5.33 20.92 -3.78
C ILE A 59 4.60 22.19 -3.42
N ASP A 60 3.92 22.17 -2.29
CA ASP A 60 3.32 23.34 -1.67
C ASP A 60 4.33 23.95 -0.71
N ILE A 61 4.73 25.19 -0.99
CA ILE A 61 5.67 25.96 -0.19
C ILE A 61 4.87 27.06 0.48
N THR A 62 4.68 26.97 1.79
CA THR A 62 4.01 28.01 2.59
C THR A 62 5.06 28.75 3.41
N PRO A 63 5.48 29.97 3.01
CA PRO A 63 6.39 30.77 3.79
C PRO A 63 5.70 31.30 5.07
N GLU A 64 6.46 31.45 6.16
CA GLU A 64 5.93 31.84 7.48
C GLU A 64 5.11 33.15 7.47
N ASN A 65 5.44 34.08 6.58
CA ASN A 65 4.81 35.40 6.49
C ASN A 65 4.29 35.74 5.08
N GLY A 66 3.89 34.76 4.27
CA GLY A 66 3.48 35.04 2.90
C GLY A 66 2.51 34.02 2.31
N ASP A 67 2.15 34.27 1.05
CA ASP A 67 1.23 33.42 0.31
C ASP A 67 1.90 32.11 -0.09
N ALA A 68 1.15 31.01 0.01
CA ALA A 68 1.62 29.71 -0.44
C ALA A 68 1.88 29.74 -1.96
N THR A 69 2.97 29.11 -2.39
CA THR A 69 3.26 28.86 -3.80
C THR A 69 3.31 27.36 -4.05
N GLN A 70 2.83 26.94 -5.21
CA GLN A 70 2.84 25.54 -5.62
C GLN A 70 3.80 25.34 -6.80
N TRP A 71 4.69 24.36 -6.69
CA TRP A 71 5.57 23.92 -7.77
C TRP A 71 5.08 22.56 -8.27
N ARG A 72 4.86 22.47 -9.59
CA ARG A 72 4.40 21.24 -10.25
C ARG A 72 5.33 20.92 -11.40
N TRP A 73 5.91 19.74 -11.42
CA TRP A 73 6.65 19.28 -12.59
C TRP A 73 6.45 17.79 -12.82
N ARG A 74 6.50 17.41 -14.09
CA ARG A 74 6.48 16.02 -14.49
C ARG A 74 7.90 15.49 -14.64
N PHE A 75 8.12 14.27 -14.22
CA PHE A 75 9.36 13.53 -14.48
C PHE A 75 9.01 12.12 -14.95
N PHE A 76 9.89 11.50 -15.73
CA PHE A 76 9.72 10.12 -16.14
C PHE A 76 10.72 9.24 -15.38
N ILE A 77 10.27 8.06 -15.01
CA ILE A 77 11.14 6.96 -14.59
C ILE A 77 11.17 5.99 -15.76
N ASP A 78 12.38 5.73 -16.26
CA ASP A 78 12.64 4.72 -17.28
C ASP A 78 13.87 3.93 -16.84
N SER A 79 13.63 2.72 -16.33
CA SER A 79 14.66 1.84 -15.81
C SER A 79 14.46 0.42 -16.32
N PRO A 80 15.52 -0.22 -16.84
CA PRO A 80 15.47 -1.62 -17.24
C PRO A 80 15.25 -2.57 -16.06
N ALA A 81 15.49 -2.11 -14.82
CA ALA A 81 15.19 -2.88 -13.61
C ALA A 81 13.68 -2.89 -13.27
N LEU A 82 12.88 -2.08 -13.96
CA LEU A 82 11.43 -2.00 -13.81
C LEU A 82 10.68 -2.66 -14.99
N VAL A 83 11.38 -3.41 -15.85
CA VAL A 83 10.80 -4.09 -17.01
C VAL A 83 9.80 -5.17 -16.57
N GLU A 84 8.67 -5.19 -17.26
CA GLU A 84 7.38 -5.81 -16.92
C GLU A 84 7.42 -7.30 -16.56
N ASP A 85 7.07 -7.61 -15.30
CA ASP A 85 6.45 -8.87 -14.91
C ASP A 85 4.92 -8.66 -14.88
N GLY A 86 4.29 -8.50 -16.06
CA GLY A 86 2.84 -8.30 -16.15
C GLY A 86 2.31 -7.09 -15.34
N PRO A 87 0.98 -6.88 -15.26
CA PRO A 87 0.43 -6.06 -14.19
C PRO A 87 0.85 -6.69 -12.85
N PRO A 88 1.36 -5.90 -11.89
CA PRO A 88 1.81 -6.46 -10.62
C PRO A 88 0.67 -7.24 -9.96
N ASP A 89 1.01 -8.37 -9.33
CA ASP A 89 0.06 -9.11 -8.52
C ASP A 89 -0.52 -8.18 -7.46
N THR A 90 -1.82 -7.95 -7.53
CA THR A 90 -2.53 -7.01 -6.65
C THR A 90 -3.82 -7.63 -6.18
N ALA A 91 -4.33 -7.13 -5.06
CA ALA A 91 -5.60 -7.49 -4.48
C ALA A 91 -6.34 -6.21 -4.07
N ARG A 92 -7.65 -6.16 -4.28
CA ARG A 92 -8.44 -4.97 -3.97
C ARG A 92 -9.73 -5.36 -3.28
N ILE A 93 -9.97 -4.79 -2.11
CA ILE A 93 -11.29 -4.80 -1.47
C ILE A 93 -12.18 -3.82 -2.24
N ASN A 94 -13.30 -4.32 -2.74
CA ASN A 94 -14.30 -3.53 -3.47
C ASN A 94 -15.35 -2.95 -2.52
N GLN A 95 -15.83 -3.75 -1.57
CA GLN A 95 -16.84 -3.35 -0.60
C GLN A 95 -16.77 -4.24 0.65
N ILE A 96 -17.16 -3.66 1.79
CA ILE A 96 -17.40 -4.39 3.04
C ILE A 96 -18.85 -4.16 3.47
N TRP A 97 -19.51 -5.22 3.92
CA TRP A 97 -20.80 -5.11 4.61
C TRP A 97 -20.83 -6.01 5.84
N GLU A 98 -21.72 -5.67 6.78
CA GLU A 98 -22.00 -6.47 7.95
C GLU A 98 -23.29 -7.28 7.76
N ALA A 99 -23.24 -8.56 8.09
CA ALA A 99 -24.44 -9.38 8.28
C ALA A 99 -24.16 -10.43 9.35
N ASP A 100 -25.17 -10.73 10.19
CA ASP A 100 -25.10 -11.79 11.21
C ASP A 100 -23.86 -11.68 12.15
N GLY A 101 -23.49 -10.45 12.53
CA GLY A 101 -22.35 -10.17 13.42
C GLY A 101 -20.98 -10.40 12.78
N ARG A 102 -20.91 -10.43 11.44
CA ARG A 102 -19.71 -10.76 10.66
C ARG A 102 -19.49 -9.76 9.54
N TYR A 103 -18.21 -9.49 9.24
CA TYR A 103 -17.84 -8.71 8.06
C TYR A 103 -17.72 -9.64 6.86
N PHE A 104 -18.38 -9.25 5.78
CA PHE A 104 -18.22 -9.83 4.46
C PHE A 104 -17.42 -8.85 3.62
N VAL A 105 -16.25 -9.29 3.17
CA VAL A 105 -15.29 -8.48 2.44
C VAL A 105 -15.27 -8.98 1.01
N ASP A 106 -15.87 -8.22 0.09
CA ASP A 106 -15.78 -8.48 -1.34
C ASP A 106 -14.46 -7.96 -1.89
N PHE A 107 -13.75 -8.79 -2.65
CA PHE A 107 -12.43 -8.47 -3.16
C PHE A 107 -12.13 -9.16 -4.49
N ASP A 108 -11.23 -8.55 -5.26
CA ASP A 108 -10.64 -9.10 -6.48
C ASP A 108 -9.14 -9.32 -6.29
N THR A 109 -8.57 -10.27 -7.05
CA THR A 109 -7.13 -10.41 -7.27
C THR A 109 -6.80 -10.30 -8.73
N PHE A 110 -5.62 -9.74 -9.03
CA PHE A 110 -5.14 -9.51 -10.39
C PHE A 110 -3.75 -10.10 -10.52
N GLY A 111 -3.47 -10.79 -11.63
CA GLY A 111 -2.19 -11.45 -11.87
C GLY A 111 -2.08 -12.87 -11.30
N PHE A 112 -2.89 -13.21 -10.30
CA PHE A 112 -2.85 -14.52 -9.65
C PHE A 112 -4.22 -15.00 -9.11
N THR A 113 -4.27 -16.29 -8.79
CA THR A 113 -5.36 -16.93 -8.05
C THR A 113 -4.84 -17.33 -6.66
N PRO A 114 -5.46 -16.87 -5.56
CA PRO A 114 -5.02 -17.22 -4.21
C PRO A 114 -5.02 -18.74 -3.99
N GLN A 115 -3.94 -19.29 -3.43
CA GLN A 115 -3.84 -20.71 -3.11
C GLN A 115 -2.80 -20.99 -2.03
N LEU A 116 -2.97 -22.10 -1.32
CA LEU A 116 -1.99 -22.61 -0.37
C LEU A 116 -1.60 -24.06 -0.71
N PRO A 117 -0.29 -24.42 -0.67
CA PRO A 117 0.84 -23.47 -0.68
C PRO A 117 0.84 -22.65 -1.98
N GLY A 118 1.45 -21.46 -1.94
CA GLY A 118 1.48 -20.54 -3.06
C GLY A 118 1.16 -19.11 -2.65
N GLN A 119 1.02 -18.24 -3.65
CA GLN A 119 0.65 -16.86 -3.45
C GLN A 119 -0.83 -16.77 -3.03
N HIS A 120 -1.10 -15.92 -2.07
CA HIS A 120 -2.42 -15.76 -1.45
C HIS A 120 -2.56 -14.33 -0.93
N VAL A 121 -3.59 -14.03 -0.13
CA VAL A 121 -3.79 -12.70 0.44
C VAL A 121 -3.85 -12.75 1.95
N HIS A 122 -3.43 -11.67 2.60
CA HIS A 122 -3.60 -11.44 4.03
C HIS A 122 -4.58 -10.29 4.24
N PHE A 123 -5.59 -10.53 5.09
CA PHE A 123 -6.53 -9.53 5.58
C PHE A 123 -6.16 -9.10 7.00
N PHE A 124 -6.24 -7.81 7.30
CA PHE A 124 -5.88 -7.27 8.61
C PHE A 124 -6.64 -5.97 8.90
N TRP A 125 -6.65 -5.55 10.15
CA TRP A 125 -7.26 -4.28 10.57
C TRP A 125 -6.28 -3.13 10.33
N ASN A 126 -6.79 -1.94 10.02
CA ASN A 126 -5.96 -0.76 9.73
C ASN A 126 -5.11 -0.24 10.91
N ASN A 127 -5.29 -0.78 12.11
CA ASN A 127 -4.40 -0.53 13.25
C ASN A 127 -3.15 -1.44 13.26
N VAL A 128 -3.07 -2.40 12.34
CA VAL A 128 -1.89 -3.23 12.09
C VAL A 128 -1.09 -2.60 10.95
N PRO A 129 0.18 -2.23 11.17
CA PRO A 129 1.03 -1.73 10.10
C PRO A 129 1.14 -2.74 8.94
N PRO A 130 1.12 -2.30 7.67
CA PRO A 130 1.20 -3.18 6.50
C PRO A 130 2.40 -4.14 6.48
N ASP A 131 3.56 -3.74 7.00
CA ASP A 131 4.76 -4.57 7.14
C ASP A 131 4.68 -5.58 8.28
N GLN A 132 3.74 -5.39 9.23
CA GLN A 132 3.42 -6.32 10.30
C GLN A 132 2.34 -7.33 9.91
N ALA A 133 1.74 -7.18 8.73
CA ALA A 133 0.62 -8.00 8.24
C ALA A 133 1.06 -9.32 7.57
N GLY A 134 2.29 -9.79 7.78
CA GLY A 134 2.83 -11.06 7.28
C GLY A 134 4.14 -11.40 7.98
N VAL A 135 4.84 -12.46 7.59
CA VAL A 135 6.14 -12.85 8.18
C VAL A 135 7.25 -11.94 7.64
N PRO A 136 8.13 -11.37 8.50
CA PRO A 136 8.36 -11.66 9.92
C PRO A 136 7.54 -10.84 10.93
N GLY A 137 6.62 -10.00 10.46
CA GLY A 137 5.67 -9.27 11.29
C GLY A 137 4.80 -10.15 12.20
N SER A 138 4.34 -9.56 13.29
CA SER A 138 3.61 -10.28 14.36
C SER A 138 2.08 -10.21 14.26
N GLY A 139 1.54 -9.41 13.33
CA GLY A 139 0.10 -9.24 13.13
C GLY A 139 -0.63 -8.48 14.23
N PRO A 140 -1.95 -8.71 14.40
CA PRO A 140 -2.75 -9.81 13.83
C PRO A 140 -3.11 -9.65 12.34
N TRP A 141 -3.13 -10.78 11.61
CA TRP A 141 -3.60 -10.87 10.22
C TRP A 141 -4.23 -12.25 9.98
N GLN A 142 -5.03 -12.37 8.91
CA GLN A 142 -5.70 -13.59 8.48
C GLN A 142 -5.33 -13.90 7.04
N LEU A 143 -4.71 -15.05 6.81
CA LEU A 143 -4.40 -15.54 5.47
C LEU A 143 -5.66 -16.12 4.79
N TYR A 144 -5.80 -15.94 3.48
CA TYR A 144 -6.90 -16.45 2.69
C TYR A 144 -6.44 -16.94 1.31
N PRO A 145 -6.78 -18.18 0.88
CA PRO A 145 -7.64 -19.17 1.53
C PRO A 145 -7.09 -19.63 2.89
N ALA A 146 -7.94 -20.02 3.84
CA ALA A 146 -7.49 -20.37 5.21
C ALA A 146 -6.71 -21.69 5.31
N SER A 147 -6.75 -22.51 4.26
CA SER A 147 -6.08 -23.81 4.20
C SER A 147 -5.80 -24.22 2.75
N ALA A 148 -4.90 -25.18 2.55
CA ALA A 148 -4.65 -25.77 1.25
C ALA A 148 -5.94 -26.37 0.65
N GLY A 149 -6.22 -26.05 -0.61
CA GLY A 149 -7.46 -26.44 -1.30
C GLY A 149 -8.75 -25.79 -0.75
N GLY A 150 -8.65 -24.78 0.12
CA GLY A 150 -9.79 -24.05 0.66
C GLY A 150 -10.44 -23.10 -0.35
N ILE A 151 -11.56 -22.50 0.06
CA ILE A 151 -12.23 -21.45 -0.72
C ILE A 151 -11.29 -20.26 -0.83
N ASN A 152 -11.03 -19.85 -2.07
CA ASN A 152 -10.09 -18.82 -2.45
C ASN A 152 -10.72 -17.67 -3.25
N THR A 153 -12.05 -17.59 -3.22
CA THR A 153 -12.85 -16.58 -3.93
C THR A 153 -13.57 -15.67 -2.94
N SER A 154 -13.90 -14.45 -3.36
CA SER A 154 -14.80 -13.57 -2.60
C SER A 154 -16.12 -14.26 -2.22
N PRO A 155 -16.71 -13.93 -1.05
CA PRO A 155 -16.22 -12.98 -0.05
C PRO A 155 -15.34 -13.64 1.03
N PHE A 156 -14.40 -12.87 1.57
CA PHE A 156 -13.74 -13.21 2.83
C PHE A 156 -14.68 -12.92 4.01
N THR A 157 -14.76 -13.87 4.95
CA THR A 157 -15.75 -13.82 6.04
C THR A 157 -15.18 -14.14 7.43
N MET A 158 -13.87 -14.16 7.62
CA MET A 158 -13.30 -14.65 8.89
C MET A 158 -13.32 -13.63 10.03
N PHE A 159 -13.50 -12.33 9.76
CA PHE A 159 -13.62 -11.32 10.81
C PHE A 159 -15.05 -11.16 11.32
N THR A 160 -15.22 -11.16 12.64
CA THR A 160 -16.48 -10.83 13.30
C THR A 160 -16.48 -9.41 13.86
N VAL A 161 -17.67 -8.86 14.08
CA VAL A 161 -17.87 -7.51 14.66
C VAL A 161 -17.27 -7.43 16.06
N ASP A 162 -17.50 -8.46 16.88
CA ASP A 162 -16.98 -8.54 18.25
C ASP A 162 -15.45 -8.66 18.32
N GLN A 163 -14.81 -9.08 17.23
CA GLN A 163 -13.35 -9.21 17.12
C GLN A 163 -12.67 -7.95 16.59
N ARG A 164 -13.43 -6.92 16.20
CA ARG A 164 -12.88 -5.65 15.74
C ARG A 164 -12.05 -5.00 16.86
N PRO A 165 -10.74 -4.78 16.67
CA PRO A 165 -9.91 -4.12 17.65
C PRO A 165 -10.43 -2.71 17.97
N PRO A 166 -10.21 -2.21 19.20
CA PRO A 166 -10.51 -0.81 19.52
C PRO A 166 -9.84 0.13 18.52
N LEU A 167 -10.60 1.12 18.04
CA LEU A 167 -10.17 2.15 17.09
C LEU A 167 -9.85 1.68 15.66
N ALA A 168 -9.97 0.39 15.34
CA ALA A 168 -9.90 -0.05 13.94
C ALA A 168 -11.12 0.50 13.18
N THR A 169 -10.92 1.13 12.04
CA THR A 169 -11.99 1.72 11.20
C THR A 169 -12.10 1.09 9.83
N ALA A 170 -11.09 0.33 9.41
CA ALA A 170 -11.03 -0.27 8.10
C ALA A 170 -10.41 -1.68 8.15
N ILE A 171 -10.78 -2.51 7.17
CA ILE A 171 -10.08 -3.76 6.87
C ILE A 171 -9.21 -3.52 5.64
N CYS A 172 -7.99 -4.04 5.70
CA CYS A 172 -6.97 -3.93 4.67
C CYS A 172 -6.66 -5.30 4.07
N ILE A 173 -6.17 -5.31 2.83
CA ILE A 173 -5.72 -6.49 2.10
C ILE A 173 -4.31 -6.27 1.54
N LEU A 174 -3.47 -7.31 1.55
CA LEU A 174 -2.20 -7.36 0.83
C LEU A 174 -2.00 -8.73 0.19
N VAL A 175 -1.28 -8.78 -0.92
CA VAL A 175 -0.78 -10.04 -1.51
C VAL A 175 0.35 -10.57 -0.63
N ALA A 176 0.32 -11.88 -0.39
CA ALA A 176 1.31 -12.61 0.39
C ALA A 176 1.92 -13.76 -0.43
N ASN A 177 3.21 -13.99 -0.23
CA ASN A 177 3.95 -15.06 -0.89
C ASN A 177 3.77 -16.40 -0.15
N SER A 178 4.28 -17.48 -0.72
CA SER A 178 4.14 -18.81 -0.12
C SER A 178 4.81 -18.97 1.26
N ASP A 179 5.76 -18.10 1.61
CA ASP A 179 6.41 -18.05 2.93
C ASP A 179 5.71 -17.10 3.91
N HIS A 180 4.52 -16.60 3.53
CA HIS A 180 3.71 -15.62 4.26
C HIS A 180 4.34 -14.22 4.38
N SER A 181 5.43 -13.93 3.68
CA SER A 181 5.89 -12.55 3.51
C SER A 181 4.87 -11.75 2.68
N VAL A 182 4.64 -10.49 3.05
CA VAL A 182 3.66 -9.62 2.38
C VAL A 182 4.33 -8.68 1.39
N ASN A 183 3.71 -8.54 0.23
CA ASN A 183 4.13 -7.63 -0.82
C ASN A 183 3.48 -6.27 -0.57
N GLN A 184 4.24 -5.29 -0.08
CA GLN A 184 3.69 -3.95 0.17
C GLN A 184 3.18 -3.30 -1.13
N GLY A 185 2.20 -2.42 -1.01
CA GLY A 185 1.64 -1.70 -2.15
C GLY A 185 0.77 -2.54 -3.07
N THR A 186 0.46 -3.78 -2.69
CA THR A 186 -0.34 -4.69 -3.52
C THR A 186 -1.82 -4.71 -3.15
N GLY A 187 -2.28 -3.84 -2.25
CA GLY A 187 -3.70 -3.73 -1.94
C GLY A 187 -4.10 -2.46 -1.23
N ASN A 188 -5.33 -2.44 -0.72
CA ASN A 188 -5.99 -1.26 -0.16
C ASN A 188 -6.65 -1.54 1.19
N CYS A 189 -7.10 -0.47 1.84
CA CYS A 189 -7.98 -0.52 3.00
C CYS A 189 -9.34 0.07 2.65
N VAL A 190 -10.41 -0.50 3.20
CA VAL A 190 -11.78 0.00 3.05
C VAL A 190 -12.41 0.10 4.42
N ASP A 191 -13.07 1.22 4.68
CA ASP A 191 -13.80 1.45 5.93
C ASP A 191 -14.89 0.40 6.12
N VAL A 192 -15.01 -0.09 7.35
CA VAL A 192 -16.13 -0.95 7.72
C VAL A 192 -17.36 -0.09 8.06
N PRO A 193 -18.59 -0.63 7.95
CA PRO A 193 -19.82 0.05 8.37
C PRO A 193 -19.84 0.50 9.85
#